data_AF-A0A0C3LPQ1-F1
#
_entry.id   AF-A0A0C3LPQ1-F1
#
_cell.length_a   1.000
_cell.length_b   1.000
_cell.length_c   1.000
_cell.angle_alpha   90.00
_cell.angle_beta   90.00
_cell.angle_gamma   90.00
#
_symmetry.space_group_name_H-M   'P 1'
#
loop_
_entity.id
_entity.type
_entity.pdbx_description
1 polymer ?
#
loop_
_entity_poly.entity_id
_entity_poly.type
_entity_poly.pdbx_seq_one_letter_code
_entity_poly.pdbx_strand_id
1 'polypeptide(L)'
;MAGGHGALKPDPAFERWNLMRENVYMHFKFTPAVTRKVLFWAGVVPVAAFYMAANQDYKWDWAGKTKNESTYRVPPPSSKTTAEEES
;
A
#
# COMPACT_ATOMS: atom_id res chain seq x y z
N MET A 1 -38.34 6.19 1.58
CA MET A 1 -37.62 5.95 0.30
C MET A 1 -38.49 5.01 -0.53
N ALA A 2 -39.23 5.56 -1.49
CA ALA A 2 -40.17 4.80 -2.32
C ALA A 2 -39.46 4.34 -3.60
N GLY A 3 -39.02 3.08 -3.62
CA GLY A 3 -38.60 2.36 -4.83
C GLY A 3 -39.66 1.32 -5.14
N GLY A 4 -40.20 1.34 -6.36
CA GLY A 4 -41.41 0.60 -6.76
C GLY A 4 -41.40 -0.88 -6.39
N HIS A 5 -42.45 -1.31 -5.68
CA HIS A 5 -42.75 -2.72 -5.44
C HIS A 5 -43.03 -3.43 -6.78
N GLY A 6 -42.01 -4.07 -7.37
CA GLY A 6 -42.19 -5.00 -8.49
C GLY A 6 -41.34 -4.78 -9.75
N ALA A 7 -40.42 -3.81 -9.78
CA ALA A 7 -39.59 -3.56 -10.98
C ALA A 7 -38.52 -4.64 -11.23
N LEU A 8 -38.11 -5.37 -10.18
CA LEU A 8 -37.10 -6.43 -10.24
C LEU A 8 -37.73 -7.72 -9.72
N LYS A 9 -37.53 -8.82 -10.45
CA LYS A 9 -37.90 -10.15 -9.99
C LYS A 9 -36.96 -10.54 -8.85
N PRO A 10 -37.44 -10.69 -7.61
CA PRO A 10 -36.59 -11.10 -6.49
C PRO A 10 -36.14 -12.53 -6.74
N ASP A 11 -34.82 -12.71 -6.91
CA ASP A 11 -34.21 -14.04 -6.93
C ASP A 11 -33.73 -14.36 -5.51
N PRO A 12 -34.31 -15.38 -4.86
CA PRO A 12 -33.95 -15.73 -3.49
C PRO A 12 -32.49 -16.17 -3.36
N ALA A 13 -31.83 -16.62 -4.43
CA ALA A 13 -30.40 -16.95 -4.40
C ALA A 13 -29.53 -15.69 -4.24
N PHE A 14 -29.85 -14.62 -4.97
CA PHE A 14 -29.13 -13.35 -4.87
C PHE A 14 -29.34 -12.68 -3.52
N GLU A 15 -30.57 -12.68 -3.01
CA GLU A 15 -30.86 -12.13 -1.68
C GLU A 15 -30.09 -12.87 -0.58
N ARG A 16 -30.05 -14.21 -0.62
CA ARG A 16 -29.27 -15.01 0.34
C ARG A 16 -27.78 -14.73 0.26
N TRP A 17 -27.22 -14.61 -0.94
CA TRP A 17 -25.81 -14.26 -1.10
C TRP A 17 -25.51 -12.86 -0.59
N ASN A 18 -26.39 -11.90 -0.86
CA ASN A 18 -26.24 -10.54 -0.36
C ASN A 18 -26.28 -10.52 1.18
N LEU A 19 -27.28 -11.17 1.77
CA LEU A 19 -27.40 -11.32 3.22
C LEU A 19 -26.18 -12.01 3.84
N MET A 20 -25.63 -13.04 3.19
CA MET A 20 -24.41 -13.69 3.65
C MET A 20 -23.23 -12.72 3.67
N ARG A 21 -23.06 -11.92 2.61
CA ARG A 21 -21.97 -10.94 2.48
C ARG A 21 -22.07 -9.77 3.45
N GLU A 22 -23.28 -9.26 3.66
CA GLU A 22 -23.53 -8.14 4.57
C GLU A 22 -23.35 -8.56 6.03
N ASN A 23 -23.73 -9.80 6.38
CA ASN A 23 -23.64 -10.33 7.75
C ASN A 23 -22.36 -11.14 8.02
N VAL A 24 -21.31 -11.00 7.22
CA VAL A 24 -20.03 -11.72 7.41
C VAL A 24 -19.44 -11.43 8.80
N TYR A 25 -19.50 -10.17 9.26
CA TYR A 25 -18.87 -9.78 10.52
C TYR A 25 -19.50 -10.48 11.74
N MET A 26 -20.79 -10.80 11.69
CA MET A 26 -21.49 -11.50 12.77
C MET A 26 -20.99 -12.94 12.94
N HIS A 27 -20.55 -13.57 11.86
CA HIS A 27 -20.12 -14.97 11.82
C HIS A 27 -18.60 -15.15 11.79
N PHE A 28 -17.86 -14.05 11.75
CA PHE A 28 -16.41 -14.06 11.68
C PHE A 28 -15.79 -14.67 12.94
N LYS A 29 -14.78 -15.52 12.75
CA LYS A 29 -14.00 -16.12 13.85
C LYS A 29 -12.51 -16.07 13.52
N PHE A 30 -11.71 -15.68 14.51
CA PHE A 30 -10.25 -15.74 14.43
C PHE A 30 -9.78 -17.18 14.53
N THR A 31 -9.64 -17.83 13.37
CA THR A 31 -8.99 -19.13 13.25
C THR A 31 -7.48 -18.93 13.00
N PRO A 32 -6.61 -19.88 13.38
CA PRO A 32 -5.16 -19.73 13.17
C PRO A 32 -4.76 -19.40 11.73
N ALA A 33 -5.49 -19.94 10.74
CA ALA A 33 -5.25 -19.66 9.33
C ALA A 33 -5.63 -18.21 8.93
N VAL A 34 -6.76 -17.70 9.43
CA VAL A 34 -7.23 -16.34 9.12
C VAL A 34 -6.40 -15.30 9.88
N THR A 35 -6.10 -15.55 11.16
CA THR A 35 -5.31 -14.64 12.00
C THR A 35 -3.94 -14.36 11.39
N ARG A 36 -3.26 -15.38 10.85
CA ARG A 36 -1.97 -15.19 10.14
C ARG A 36 -2.10 -14.25 8.94
N LYS A 37 -3.17 -14.38 8.16
CA LYS A 37 -3.43 -13.51 7.00
C LYS A 37 -3.71 -12.08 7.44
N VAL A 38 -4.53 -11.90 8.49
CA VAL A 38 -4.83 -10.56 9.04
C VAL A 38 -3.55 -9.90 9.55
N LEU A 39 -2.73 -10.59 10.34
CA LEU A 39 -1.48 -10.04 10.85
C LEU A 39 -0.50 -9.68 9.73
N PHE A 40 -0.41 -10.50 8.69
CA PHE A 40 0.44 -10.20 7.55
C PHE A 40 -0.04 -8.98 6.76
N TRP A 41 -1.31 -8.97 6.34
CA TRP A 41 -1.83 -7.92 5.46
C TRP A 41 -2.14 -6.61 6.17
N ALA A 42 -2.64 -6.65 7.41
CA ALA A 42 -2.97 -5.45 8.16
C ALA A 42 -1.79 -4.95 9.03
N GLY A 43 -0.84 -5.82 9.38
CA GLY A 43 0.31 -5.47 10.21
C GLY A 43 1.60 -5.37 9.39
N VAL A 44 2.08 -6.50 8.87
CA VAL A 44 3.40 -6.58 8.23
C VAL A 44 3.48 -5.66 7.01
N VAL A 45 2.50 -5.69 6.12
CA VAL A 45 2.55 -4.91 4.87
C VAL A 45 2.57 -3.40 5.12
N PRO A 46 1.66 -2.79 5.91
CA PRO A 46 1.70 -1.35 6.19
C PRO A 46 2.96 -0.93 6.96
N VAL A 47 3.41 -1.73 7.93
CA VAL A 47 4.63 -1.42 8.69
C VAL A 47 5.87 -1.46 7.80
N ALA A 48 6.00 -2.48 6.95
CA ALA A 48 7.11 -2.58 6.00
C ALA A 48 7.10 -1.41 5.01
N ALA A 49 5.93 -1.08 4.45
CA ALA A 49 5.79 0.05 3.54
C ALA A 49 6.16 1.37 4.22
N PHE A 50 5.66 1.62 5.44
CA PHE A 50 6.01 2.80 6.21
C PHE A 50 7.50 2.87 6.54
N TYR A 51 8.09 1.75 6.97
CA TYR A 51 9.51 1.68 7.28
C TYR A 51 10.37 1.98 6.05
N MET A 52 10.04 1.43 4.88
CA MET A 52 10.74 1.73 3.63
C MET A 52 10.59 3.21 3.26
N ALA A 53 9.38 3.76 3.34
CA ALA A 53 9.13 5.16 3.06
C ALA A 53 9.95 6.06 4.00
N ALA A 54 9.84 5.87 5.32
CA ALA A 54 10.56 6.65 6.32
C ALA A 54 12.09 6.53 6.19
N ASN A 55 12.61 5.37 5.77
CA ASN A 55 14.04 5.20 5.54
C ASN A 55 14.53 5.89 4.28
N GLN A 56 13.71 5.97 3.22
CA GLN A 56 14.12 6.61 1.96
C GLN A 56 13.74 8.09 1.91
N ASP A 57 12.87 8.52 2.81
CA ASP A 57 12.44 9.91 2.93
C ASP A 57 13.66 10.81 3.11
N TYR A 58 13.66 11.92 2.37
CA TYR A 58 14.72 12.93 2.38
C TYR A 58 16.15 12.51 1.98
N LYS A 59 16.39 11.26 1.58
CA LYS A 59 17.73 10.80 1.15
C LYS A 59 18.08 11.21 -0.28
N TRP A 60 17.07 11.37 -1.13
CA TRP A 60 17.24 11.57 -2.56
C TRP A 60 16.92 13.01 -2.95
N ASP A 61 17.76 13.59 -3.80
CA ASP A 61 17.53 14.89 -4.43
C ASP A 61 17.99 14.80 -5.90
N TRP A 62 17.02 14.76 -6.80
CA TRP A 62 17.22 14.59 -8.24
C TRP A 62 16.99 15.87 -9.03
N ALA A 63 16.57 16.95 -8.38
CA ALA A 63 16.25 18.19 -9.08
C ALA A 63 17.53 18.81 -9.66
N GLY A 64 17.62 18.86 -10.99
CA GLY A 64 18.70 19.54 -11.72
C GLY A 64 20.06 18.83 -11.72
N LYS A 65 20.15 17.55 -11.32
CA LYS A 65 21.40 16.78 -11.28
C LYS A 65 21.91 16.43 -12.69
N THR A 66 23.22 16.59 -12.92
CA THR A 66 23.89 16.23 -14.19
C THR A 66 24.47 14.81 -14.17
N LYS A 67 24.95 14.31 -15.33
CA LYS A 67 25.35 12.90 -15.56
C LYS A 67 26.44 12.35 -14.62
N ASN A 68 27.17 13.20 -13.90
CA ASN A 68 28.25 12.82 -12.98
C ASN A 68 28.03 13.31 -11.53
N GLU A 69 26.84 13.82 -11.21
CA GLU A 69 26.53 14.33 -9.88
C GLU A 69 25.79 13.31 -9.01
N SER A 70 26.14 13.28 -7.72
CA SER A 70 25.42 12.43 -6.75
C SER A 70 23.96 12.86 -6.60
N THR A 71 23.07 11.88 -6.72
CA THR A 71 21.63 11.96 -6.49
C THR A 71 21.22 11.93 -5.02
N TYR A 72 22.16 11.63 -4.12
CA TYR A 72 21.92 11.75 -2.69
C TYR A 72 21.87 13.22 -2.31
N ARG A 73 20.95 13.56 -1.40
CA ARG A 73 20.81 14.90 -0.85
C ARG A 73 22.11 15.38 -0.17
N VAL A 74 22.74 14.49 0.61
CA VAL A 74 24.08 14.72 1.16
C VAL A 74 25.06 13.85 0.38
N PRO A 75 25.86 14.43 -0.53
CA PRO A 75 26.76 13.67 -1.37
C PRO A 75 27.96 13.13 -0.55
N PRO A 76 28.42 11.90 -0.81
CA PRO A 76 29.64 11.38 -0.20
C PRO A 76 30.88 12.15 -0.69
N PRO A 77 31.96 12.20 0.10
CA PRO A 77 33.09 13.10 -0.12
C PRO A 77 33.83 12.92 -1.46
N SER A 78 33.73 11.75 -2.11
CA SER A 78 34.44 11.49 -3.37
C SER A 78 33.74 11.99 -4.63
N SER A 79 32.46 12.38 -4.58
CA SER A 79 31.70 12.67 -5.81
C SER A 79 32.11 13.97 -6.50
N LYS A 80 32.84 14.87 -5.82
CA LYS A 80 33.31 16.13 -6.38
C LYS A 80 34.73 16.07 -6.94
N THR A 81 35.54 15.09 -6.54
CA THR A 81 36.95 15.02 -6.92
C THR A 81 37.14 14.45 -8.33
N THR A 82 36.34 13.49 -8.77
CA THR A 82 36.50 12.87 -10.09
C THR A 82 36.07 13.77 -11.25
N ALA A 83 35.18 14.74 -11.02
CA ALA A 83 34.70 15.65 -12.08
C ALA A 83 35.69 16.79 -12.40
N GLU A 84 36.59 17.12 -11.48
CA GLU A 84 37.61 18.18 -11.66
C GLU A 84 38.95 17.61 -12.16
N GLU A 85 39.13 16.29 -12.17
CA GLU A 85 40.39 15.61 -12.56
C GLU A 85 40.39 15.14 -14.03
N GLU A 86 39.26 15.18 -14.73
CA GLU A 86 39.09 14.82 -16.16
C GLU A 86 38.93 16.04 -17.11
N SER A 87 39.09 17.28 -16.62
CA SER A 87 38.97 18.52 -17.43
C SER A 87 40.32 19.18 -17.74
#